data_AF-A0A498SIH3-F1
#
_entry.id   AF-A0A498SIH3-F1
#
_cell.length_a   1.000
_cell.length_b   1.000
_cell.length_c   1.000
_cell.angle_alpha   90.00
_cell.angle_beta   90.00
_cell.angle_gamma   90.00
#
_symmetry.space_group_name_H-M   'P 1'
#
loop_
_entity.id
_entity.type
_entity.pdbx_description
1 polymer ?
#
loop_
_entity_poly.entity_id
_entity_poly.type
_entity_poly.pdbx_seq_one_letter_code
_entity_poly.pdbx_strand_id
1 'polypeptide(L)'
;MNSVTVICPNSRRCVVKVTPSTQLRKILEEACLKQGFDISTHHLKHQNHTLDLALPFRLTGLPNNATVEMVQSTNVVGGVPVQIHIALQVCL
;
A
#
# COMPACT_ATOMS: atom_id res chain seq x y z
N MET A 1 12.67 5.58 17.07
CA MET A 1 11.71 4.53 16.66
C MET A 1 10.77 5.16 15.66
N ASN A 2 10.59 4.56 14.48
CA ASN A 2 9.72 5.15 13.47
C ASN A 2 8.30 4.60 13.62
N SER A 3 7.31 5.46 13.45
CA SER A 3 5.90 5.09 13.57
C SER A 3 5.17 5.58 12.34
N VAL A 4 4.17 4.84 11.87
CA VAL A 4 3.32 5.24 10.76
C VAL A 4 1.88 5.23 11.23
N THR A 5 1.16 6.30 10.92
CA THR A 5 -0.26 6.41 11.21
C THR A 5 -1.03 5.95 9.99
N VAL A 6 -1.75 4.84 10.11
CA VAL A 6 -2.62 4.31 9.06
C VAL A 6 -4.04 4.82 9.30
N ILE A 7 -4.56 5.64 8.40
CA ILE A 7 -5.95 6.07 8.40
C ILE A 7 -6.75 4.99 7.67
N CYS A 8 -7.67 4.35 8.39
CA CYS A 8 -8.55 3.34 7.84
C CYS A 8 -9.76 3.99 7.15
N PRO A 9 -10.39 3.31 6.17
CA PRO A 9 -11.58 3.83 5.50
C PRO A 9 -12.77 4.00 6.46
N ASN A 10 -12.74 3.36 7.63
CA ASN A 10 -13.73 3.50 8.71
C ASN A 10 -13.49 4.72 9.62
N SER A 11 -12.85 5.79 9.12
CA SER A 11 -12.45 7.01 9.87
C SER A 11 -11.58 6.78 11.12
N ARG A 12 -11.07 5.57 11.35
CA ARG A 12 -10.20 5.24 12.50
C ARG A 12 -8.73 5.37 12.11
N ARG A 13 -7.91 5.85 13.05
CA ARG A 13 -6.46 5.95 12.89
C ARG A 13 -5.78 4.84 13.70
N CYS A 14 -4.86 4.12 13.08
CA CYS A 14 -4.12 3.04 13.71
C CYS A 14 -2.63 3.34 13.62
N VAL A 15 -1.95 3.43 14.76
CA VAL A 15 -0.50 3.67 14.79
C VAL A 15 0.22 2.32 14.80
N VAL A 16 1.09 2.13 13.81
CA VAL A 16 1.92 0.94 13.64
C VAL A 16 3.39 1.35 13.80
N LYS A 17 4.13 0.60 14.61
CA LYS A 17 5.57 0.80 14.78
C LYS A 17 6.28 0.14 13.60
N VAL A 18 7.16 0.88 12.94
CA VAL A 18 7.83 0.40 11.72
C VAL A 18 9.32 0.67 11.79
N THR A 19 10.07 -0.13 11.04
CA THR A 19 11.51 0.07 10.82
C THR A 19 11.70 0.54 9.38
N PRO A 20 12.67 1.41 9.07
CA PRO A 20 12.95 1.82 7.68
C PRO A 20 13.24 0.65 6.72
N SER A 21 13.70 -0.49 7.26
CA SER A 21 13.92 -1.74 6.52
C SER A 21 12.65 -2.59 6.33
N THR A 22 11.54 -2.23 6.98
CA THR A 22 10.27 -2.96 6.89
C THR A 22 9.57 -2.66 5.57
N GLN A 23 9.02 -3.69 4.94
CA GLN A 23 8.20 -3.57 3.74
C GLN A 23 6.81 -3.00 4.03
N LEU A 24 6.28 -2.20 3.09
CA LEU A 24 4.93 -1.65 3.17
C LEU A 24 3.86 -2.74 3.31
N ARG A 25 4.01 -3.88 2.61
CA ARG A 25 3.16 -5.06 2.79
C ARG A 25 3.02 -5.45 4.26
N LYS A 26 4.13 -5.49 5.00
CA LYS A 26 4.13 -5.88 6.42
C LYS A 26 3.42 -4.85 7.29
N ILE A 27 3.53 -3.56 6.94
CA ILE A 27 2.83 -2.48 7.63
C ILE A 27 1.32 -2.60 7.40
N LEU A 28 0.92 -2.88 6.16
CA LEU A 28 -0.47 -3.14 5.80
C LEU A 28 -1.01 -4.38 6.52
N GLU A 29 -0.24 -5.48 6.58
CA GLU A 29 -0.58 -6.72 7.29
C GLU A 29 -0.87 -6.47 8.77
N GLU A 30 0.03 -5.78 9.47
CA GLU A 30 -0.16 -5.40 10.88
C GLU A 30 -1.38 -4.49 11.08
N ALA A 31 -1.60 -3.54 10.17
CA ALA A 31 -2.75 -2.64 10.22
C ALA A 31 -4.07 -3.38 9.94
N CYS A 32 -4.08 -4.29 8.95
CA CYS A 32 -5.18 -5.18 8.63
C CYS A 32 -5.52 -6.07 9.81
N LEU A 33 -4.54 -6.73 10.40
CA LEU A 33 -4.72 -7.63 11.54
C LEU A 33 -5.32 -6.89 12.75
N LYS A 34 -4.85 -5.66 13.02
CA LYS A 34 -5.39 -4.82 14.10
C LYS A 34 -6.84 -4.37 13.86
N GLN A 35 -7.21 -4.16 12.62
CA GLN A 35 -8.50 -3.56 12.25
C GLN A 35 -9.52 -4.58 11.71
N GLY A 36 -9.09 -5.81 11.42
CA GLY A 36 -9.90 -6.86 10.83
C GLY A 36 -10.13 -6.73 9.31
N PHE A 37 -9.21 -6.12 8.57
CA PHE A 37 -9.30 -5.96 7.12
C PHE A 37 -8.49 -7.02 6.36
N ASP A 38 -8.78 -7.19 5.07
CA ASP A 38 -8.09 -8.15 4.20
C ASP A 38 -7.00 -7.49 3.34
N ILE A 39 -5.77 -7.97 3.42
CA ILE A 39 -4.61 -7.32 2.77
C ILE A 39 -4.71 -7.34 1.24
N SER A 40 -5.39 -8.33 0.66
CA SER A 40 -5.53 -8.50 -0.80
C SER A 40 -6.47 -7.45 -1.40
N THR A 41 -7.44 -6.97 -0.62
CA THR A 41 -8.42 -5.98 -1.05
C THR A 41 -8.06 -4.55 -0.67
N HIS A 42 -6.92 -4.33 -0.02
CA HIS A 42 -6.52 -3.02 0.51
C HIS A 42 -5.14 -2.59 0.00
N HIS A 43 -5.00 -1.29 -0.22
CA HIS A 43 -3.76 -0.65 -0.65
C HIS A 43 -3.45 0.53 0.26
N LEU A 44 -2.17 0.94 0.28
CA LEU A 44 -1.74 2.12 1.01
C LEU A 44 -1.57 3.29 0.03
N LYS A 45 -2.01 4.48 0.44
CA LYS A 45 -1.90 5.73 -0.33
C LYS A 45 -1.38 6.84 0.58
N HIS A 46 -0.58 7.74 0.04
CA HIS A 46 -0.08 8.90 0.75
C HIS A 46 -0.05 10.10 -0.17
N GLN A 47 -0.70 11.21 0.19
CA GLN A 47 -0.63 12.48 -0.55
C GLN A 47 -0.83 12.32 -2.07
N ASN A 48 -1.87 11.59 -2.48
CA ASN A 48 -2.16 11.23 -3.89
C ASN A 48 -1.25 10.18 -4.54
N HIS A 49 -0.20 9.70 -3.89
CA HIS A 49 0.62 8.60 -4.38
C HIS A 49 0.17 7.26 -3.80
N THR A 50 -0.16 6.31 -4.67
CA THR A 50 -0.34 4.91 -4.27
C THR A 50 1.02 4.32 -3.94
N LEU A 51 1.13 3.75 -2.75
CA LEU A 51 2.35 3.14 -2.26
C LEU A 51 2.41 1.68 -2.70
N ASP A 52 3.56 1.29 -3.24
CA ASP A 52 3.79 -0.08 -3.68
C ASP A 52 4.16 -0.99 -2.49
N LEU A 53 3.39 -2.06 -2.29
CA LEU A 53 3.56 -2.96 -1.15
C LEU A 53 4.88 -3.74 -1.17
N ALA A 54 5.51 -3.90 -2.34
CA ALA A 54 6.80 -4.56 -2.48
C ALA A 54 7.97 -3.64 -2.09
N LEU A 55 7.75 -2.33 -2.02
CA LEU A 55 8.78 -1.38 -1.61
C LEU A 55 8.94 -1.31 -0.08
N PRO A 56 10.19 -1.18 0.41
CA PRO A 56 10.49 -0.89 1.81
C PRO A 56 10.13 0.55 2.15
N PHE A 57 9.75 0.79 3.41
CA PHE A 57 9.32 2.09 3.92
C PHE A 57 10.31 3.21 3.57
N ARG A 58 11.63 2.96 3.65
CA ARG A 58 12.64 3.97 3.29
C ARG A 58 12.61 4.40 1.82
N LEU A 59 12.26 3.51 0.89
CA LEU A 59 12.23 3.81 -0.55
C LEU A 59 10.98 4.59 -0.98
N THR A 60 9.99 4.71 -0.09
CA THR A 60 8.77 5.47 -0.35
C THR A 60 8.95 6.98 -0.24
N GLY A 61 10.06 7.44 0.33
CA GLY A 61 10.29 8.85 0.62
C GLY A 61 9.45 9.41 1.79
N LEU A 62 8.77 8.54 2.54
CA LEU A 62 7.92 8.97 3.66
C LEU A 62 8.75 9.50 4.84
N PRO A 63 8.34 10.63 5.46
CA PRO A 63 9.00 11.19 6.63
C PRO A 63 8.80 10.30 7.88
N ASN A 64 9.60 10.55 8.92
CA ASN A 64 9.33 9.95 10.23
C ASN A 64 7.94 10.41 10.70
N ASN A 65 7.11 9.49 11.21
CA ASN A 65 5.71 9.76 11.57
C ASN A 65 4.76 10.06 10.40
N ALA A 66 5.05 9.54 9.21
CA ALA A 66 4.17 9.66 8.06
C ALA A 66 2.75 9.11 8.32
N THR A 67 1.78 9.72 7.65
CA THR A 67 0.37 9.34 7.72
C THR A 67 -0.04 8.73 6.38
N VAL A 68 -0.31 7.44 6.34
CA VAL A 68 -0.77 6.73 5.15
C VAL A 68 -2.26 6.44 5.27
N GLU A 69 -2.96 6.48 4.16
CA GLU A 69 -4.36 6.13 4.05
C GLU A 69 -4.46 4.71 3.51
N MET A 70 -5.18 3.86 4.22
CA MET A 70 -5.61 2.56 3.75
C MET A 70 -6.86 2.79 2.89
N VAL A 71 -6.76 2.46 1.62
CA VAL A 71 -7.87 2.52 0.68
C VAL A 71 -8.23 1.09 0.28
N GLN A 72 -9.52 0.75 0.34
CA GLN A 72 -9.98 -0.49 -0.25
C GLN A 72 -9.86 -0.34 -1.77
N SER A 73 -9.13 -1.24 -2.41
CA SER A 73 -9.17 -1.35 -3.87
C SER A 73 -10.58 -1.77 -4.23
N THR A 74 -11.36 -0.80 -4.70
CA THR A 74 -12.67 -1.05 -5.32
C THR A 74 -12.42 -1.68 -6.69
N ASN A 75 -11.78 -2.85 -6.75
CA ASN A 75 -12.06 -3.75 -7.85
C ASN A 75 -13.43 -4.34 -7.56
N VAL A 76 -14.45 -3.52 -7.83
CA VAL A 76 -15.77 -4.05 -8.15
C VAL A 76 -15.54 -5.17 -9.14
N VAL A 77 -16.05 -6.35 -8.82
CA VAL A 77 -16.04 -7.51 -9.69
C VAL A 77 -16.47 -7.07 -11.09
N GLY A 78 -15.48 -7.01 -11.98
CA GLY A 78 -15.63 -6.40 -13.29
C GLY A 78 -14.35 -6.52 -14.12
N GLY A 79 -13.69 -7.69 -14.06
CA GLY A 79 -12.71 -8.09 -15.06
C GLY A 79 -11.33 -7.44 -14.94
N VAL A 80 -10.33 -8.31 -14.79
CA VAL A 80 -8.92 -8.15 -15.17
C VAL A 80 -8.64 -7.01 -16.17
N PRO A 81 -7.62 -6.17 -15.90
CA PRO A 81 -6.83 -5.71 -17.04
C PRO A 81 -5.36 -5.50 -16.67
N VAL A 82 -4.51 -6.51 -16.84
CA VAL A 82 -3.12 -6.26 -17.28
C VAL A 82 -2.61 -7.49 -18.04
N GLN A 83 -2.98 -7.61 -19.32
CA GLN A 83 -2.14 -8.33 -20.27
C GLN A 83 -1.20 -7.31 -20.90
N ILE A 84 0.10 -7.48 -20.62
CA ILE A 84 1.19 -6.65 -21.07
C ILE A 84 1.30 -6.75 -22.60
N HIS A 85 1.15 -5.63 -23.30
CA HIS A 85 1.38 -5.52 -24.73
C HIS A 85 2.90 -5.34 -24.95
N ILE A 86 3.60 -6.41 -25.31
CA ILE A 86 4.99 -6.32 -25.77
C ILE A 86 4.96 -6.38 -27.29
N ALA A 87 4.93 -5.21 -27.94
CA ALA A 87 5.13 -5.10 -29.38
C ALA A 87 6.64 -5.13 -29.65
N LEU A 88 7.18 -6.29 -30.04
CA LEU A 88 8.50 -6.36 -30.64
C LEU A 88 8.32 -6.31 -32.17
N GLN A 89 8.47 -5.10 -32.74
CA GLN A 89 8.66 -4.95 -34.17
C GLN A 89 10.11 -5.35 -34.49
N VAL A 90 10.32 -6.51 -35.10
CA VAL A 90 11.58 -6.79 -35.80
C VAL A 90 11.30 -6.56 -37.27
N CYS A 91 11.81 -5.45 -37.79
CA CYS A 91 11.98 -5.29 -39.22
C CYS A 91 12.99 -6.34 -39.70
N LEU A 92 12.57 -7.21 -40.62
CA LEU A 92 13.41 -7.63 -41.74
C LEU A 92 12.56 -8.00 -42.95
#